data_AF-A0A0M1J0V4-F1
#
_entry.id   AF-A0A0M1J0V4-F1
#
_cell.length_a   1.000
_cell.length_b   1.000
_cell.length_c   1.000
_cell.angle_alpha   90.00
_cell.angle_beta   90.00
_cell.angle_gamma   90.00
#
_symmetry.space_group_name_H-M   'P 1'
#
loop_
_entity.id
_entity.type
_entity.pdbx_description
1 polymer ?
#
loop_
_entity_poly.entity_id
_entity_poly.type
_entity_poly.pdbx_seq_one_letter_code
_entity_poly.pdbx_strand_id
1 'polypeptide(L)'
;MEMPENTVITKEKLIELESKPKTKLQRLLDYFICFAPIVMGAFALLEYYLVPNYKNNQSTNSYGVFIGALMLAIFIGFIVGLLKKSVFIKLRHLAPFYTFVFFLLIVYDCLTLKTGILMMPYFPWVDQLLNAIINERVYLFDCAKHSLILLFMGYFSGAIVGLITGIACGYNKKINYWISPFMKLLGAIPSTTWLPIVMVLAASLFKGSIFIIALGVWYPVTMATITGINNIDKSYYEAAKTLGAKNSQLIFRIAIPSAIPNMLQGLTTGMSSACTALLVAEMLGVESGLGWYITWQKSWAQFAKMYAAIIIICLIFVLVNVIFALIKKRVLRWQEGVVQ
;
A
#
# COMPACT_ATOMS: atom_id res chain seq x y z
N MET A 1 -21.29 51.60 -14.56
CA MET A 1 -20.98 50.81 -13.35
C MET A 1 -20.68 49.40 -13.81
N GLU A 2 -19.41 49.12 -14.11
CA GLU A 2 -18.96 47.79 -14.49
C GLU A 2 -18.81 46.94 -13.22
N MET A 3 -19.47 45.78 -13.20
CA MET A 3 -19.36 44.82 -12.10
C MET A 3 -18.02 44.07 -12.22
N PRO A 4 -17.21 43.96 -11.15
CA PRO A 4 -15.91 43.30 -11.25
C PRO A 4 -16.06 41.78 -11.40
N GLU A 5 -15.19 41.22 -12.24
CA GLU A 5 -15.01 39.80 -12.54
C GLU A 5 -15.04 38.91 -11.30
N ASN A 6 -15.88 37.87 -11.37
CA ASN A 6 -15.99 36.79 -10.38
C ASN A 6 -14.72 35.91 -10.43
N THR A 7 -13.63 36.39 -9.84
CA THR A 7 -12.37 35.65 -9.77
C THR A 7 -12.50 34.51 -8.78
N VAL A 8 -12.51 33.27 -9.28
CA VAL A 8 -12.50 32.05 -8.45
C VAL A 8 -11.27 32.08 -7.54
N ILE A 9 -11.50 32.33 -6.24
CA ILE A 9 -10.43 32.44 -5.25
C ILE A 9 -9.89 31.02 -4.98
N THR A 10 -8.62 30.76 -5.35
CA THR A 10 -7.94 29.50 -5.04
C THR A 10 -7.83 29.30 -3.52
N LYS A 11 -7.92 28.05 -3.03
CA LYS A 11 -7.78 27.72 -1.59
C LYS A 11 -6.55 28.38 -0.94
N GLU A 12 -5.46 28.51 -1.70
CA GLU A 12 -4.23 29.18 -1.29
C GLU A 12 -4.41 30.69 -1.02
N LYS A 13 -5.21 31.37 -1.84
CA LYS A 13 -5.49 32.82 -1.73
C LYS A 13 -6.47 33.14 -0.60
N LEU A 14 -7.40 32.22 -0.31
CA LEU A 14 -8.25 32.25 0.90
C LEU A 14 -7.41 32.15 2.19
N ILE A 15 -6.48 31.20 2.25
CA ILE A 15 -5.57 31.02 3.40
C ILE A 15 -4.68 32.26 3.60
N GLU A 16 -4.22 32.89 2.52
CA GLU A 16 -3.42 34.12 2.59
C GLU A 16 -4.24 35.31 3.13
N LEU A 17 -5.51 35.44 2.73
CA LEU A 17 -6.44 36.46 3.21
C LEU A 17 -6.88 36.25 4.67
N GLU A 18 -6.99 35.01 5.13
CA GLU A 18 -7.33 34.66 6.53
C GLU A 18 -6.14 34.77 7.49
N SER A 19 -4.90 34.70 6.98
CA SER A 19 -3.71 34.72 7.82
C SER A 19 -3.32 36.14 8.25
N LYS A 20 -3.29 36.38 9.57
CA LYS A 20 -2.73 37.63 10.14
C LYS A 20 -1.30 37.86 9.60
N PRO A 21 -0.89 39.12 9.33
CA PRO A 21 0.46 39.42 8.88
C PRO A 21 1.49 38.94 9.91
N LYS A 22 2.27 37.93 9.53
CA LYS A 22 3.27 37.31 10.42
C LYS A 22 4.36 38.29 10.85
N THR A 23 4.66 38.32 12.14
CA THR A 23 5.76 39.09 12.74
C THR A 23 7.12 38.60 12.20
N LYS A 24 8.15 39.44 12.18
CA LYS A 24 9.52 39.07 11.75
C LYS A 24 10.04 37.79 12.44
N LEU A 25 9.75 37.65 13.74
CA LEU A 25 10.12 36.46 14.54
C LEU A 25 9.43 35.19 14.05
N GLN A 26 8.14 35.26 13.70
CA GLN A 26 7.41 34.11 13.17
C GLN A 26 7.96 33.68 11.81
N ARG A 27 8.30 34.63 10.95
CA ARG A 27 8.94 34.31 9.66
C ARG A 27 10.30 33.61 9.86
N LEU A 28 11.12 34.09 10.79
CA LEU A 28 12.39 33.44 11.13
C LEU A 28 12.20 32.02 11.67
N LEU A 29 11.22 31.81 12.57
CA LEU A 29 10.86 30.47 13.06
C LEU A 29 10.44 29.53 11.93
N ASP A 30 9.69 30.03 10.94
CA ASP A 30 9.27 29.24 9.78
C ASP A 30 10.47 28.71 9.00
N TYR A 31 11.47 29.55 8.75
CA TYR A 31 12.71 29.14 8.08
C TYR A 31 13.51 28.14 8.93
N PHE A 32 13.59 28.38 10.25
CA PHE A 32 14.28 27.47 11.17
C PHE A 32 13.64 26.07 11.18
N ILE A 33 12.31 25.99 11.24
CA ILE A 33 11.57 24.72 11.19
C ILE A 33 11.83 23.99 9.87
N CYS A 34 11.80 24.71 8.74
CA CYS A 34 12.09 24.12 7.44
C CYS A 34 13.55 23.63 7.30
N PHE A 35 14.48 24.24 8.02
CA PHE A 35 15.91 23.92 7.98
C PHE A 35 16.32 22.82 8.96
N ALA A 36 15.58 22.63 10.06
CA ALA A 36 15.81 21.61 11.08
C ALA A 36 16.11 20.18 10.56
N PRO A 37 15.40 19.61 9.56
CA PRO A 37 15.71 18.26 9.08
C PRO A 37 17.08 18.16 8.41
N ILE A 38 17.58 19.25 7.82
CA ILE A 38 18.90 19.30 7.16
C ILE A 38 19.99 19.27 8.21
N VAL A 39 19.82 20.04 9.29
CA VAL A 39 20.72 20.02 10.46
C VAL A 39 20.76 18.63 11.08
N MET A 40 19.60 17.99 11.26
CA MET A 40 19.54 16.63 11.82
C MET A 40 20.17 15.59 10.88
N GLY A 41 19.99 15.71 9.56
CA GLY A 41 20.66 14.87 8.59
C GLY A 41 22.19 15.04 8.62
N ALA A 42 22.69 16.26 8.82
CA ALA A 42 24.12 16.51 9.00
C ALA A 42 24.64 15.86 10.30
N PHE A 43 23.90 15.94 11.40
CA PHE A 43 24.24 15.22 12.63
C PHE A 43 24.28 13.70 12.43
N ALA A 44 23.37 13.14 11.63
CA ALA A 44 23.38 11.71 11.29
C ALA A 44 24.64 11.29 10.50
N LEU A 45 25.09 12.10 9.54
CA LEU A 45 26.34 11.83 8.82
C LEU A 45 27.56 11.95 9.73
N LEU A 46 27.59 12.97 10.58
CA LEU A 46 28.69 13.17 11.53
C LEU A 46 28.77 12.00 12.52
N GLU A 47 27.64 11.57 13.08
CA GLU A 47 27.57 10.41 13.96
C GLU A 47 28.05 9.15 13.25
N TYR A 48 27.59 8.91 12.02
CA TYR A 48 27.99 7.73 11.25
C TYR A 48 29.50 7.64 10.98
N TYR A 49 30.15 8.75 10.62
CA TYR A 49 31.57 8.76 10.25
C TYR A 49 32.54 8.99 11.42
N LEU A 50 32.15 9.76 12.44
CA LEU A 50 33.06 10.13 13.53
C LEU A 50 33.00 9.17 14.72
N VAL A 51 31.85 8.55 14.99
CA VAL A 51 31.70 7.64 16.14
C VAL A 51 32.26 6.26 15.78
N PRO A 52 33.18 5.69 16.58
CA PRO A 52 33.74 4.38 16.31
C PRO A 52 32.67 3.28 16.43
N ASN A 53 32.76 2.28 15.56
CA ASN A 53 31.83 1.15 15.55
C ASN A 53 32.14 0.14 16.67
N TYR A 54 31.13 -0.59 17.12
CA TYR A 54 31.31 -1.62 18.13
C TYR A 54 32.04 -2.86 17.57
N LYS A 55 33.18 -3.22 18.18
CA LYS A 55 33.95 -4.44 17.89
C LYS A 55 34.22 -4.63 16.38
N ASN A 56 33.76 -5.74 15.80
CA ASN A 56 33.98 -6.14 14.41
C ASN A 56 32.80 -5.77 13.49
N ASN A 57 31.92 -4.85 13.91
CA ASN A 57 30.83 -4.42 13.05
C ASN A 57 31.40 -3.67 11.83
N GLN A 58 31.22 -4.26 10.65
CA GLN A 58 31.66 -3.66 9.40
C GLN A 58 30.59 -2.72 8.86
N SER A 59 30.99 -1.50 8.56
CA SER A 59 30.15 -0.48 7.91
C SER A 59 30.66 -0.22 6.50
N THR A 60 29.74 -0.16 5.55
CA THR A 60 29.98 0.25 4.16
C THR A 60 29.63 1.74 4.00
N ASN A 61 29.81 2.33 2.82
CA ASN A 61 29.35 3.70 2.56
C ASN A 61 27.87 3.80 2.15
N SER A 62 27.12 2.70 2.14
CA SER A 62 25.75 2.65 1.62
C SER A 62 24.79 3.52 2.44
N TYR A 63 24.89 3.47 3.77
CA TYR A 63 24.06 4.30 4.65
C TYR A 63 24.40 5.79 4.58
N GLY A 64 25.69 6.14 4.51
CA GLY A 64 26.13 7.52 4.32
C GLY A 64 25.59 8.13 3.02
N VAL A 65 25.65 7.38 1.91
CA VAL A 65 25.07 7.79 0.62
C VAL A 65 23.54 7.96 0.73
N PHE A 66 22.86 7.06 1.44
CA PHE A 66 21.42 7.15 1.65
C PHE A 66 20.99 8.39 2.44
N ILE A 67 21.62 8.66 3.59
CA ILE A 67 21.36 9.88 4.37
C ILE A 67 21.69 11.12 3.54
N GLY A 68 22.83 11.14 2.86
CA GLY A 68 23.25 12.24 2.00
C GLY A 68 22.22 12.55 0.90
N ALA A 69 21.70 11.52 0.24
CA ALA A 69 20.67 11.66 -0.79
C ALA A 69 19.35 12.23 -0.23
N LEU A 70 18.89 11.75 0.94
CA LEU A 70 17.69 12.28 1.60
C LEU A 70 17.88 13.75 2.00
N MET A 71 19.02 14.07 2.60
CA MET A 71 19.36 15.43 3.02
C MET A 71 19.43 16.37 1.80
N LEU A 72 20.03 15.93 0.70
CA LEU A 72 20.11 16.67 -0.56
C LEU A 72 18.73 16.93 -1.15
N ALA A 73 17.84 15.93 -1.17
CA ALA A 73 16.47 16.10 -1.65
C ALA A 73 15.68 17.14 -0.83
N ILE A 74 15.84 17.13 0.50
CA ILE A 74 15.21 18.11 1.39
C ILE A 74 15.83 19.51 1.20
N PHE A 75 17.14 19.59 1.00
CA PHE A 75 17.84 20.85 0.71
C PHE A 75 17.40 21.47 -0.62
N ILE A 76 17.23 20.67 -1.68
CA ILE A 76 16.62 21.12 -2.94
C ILE A 76 15.19 21.62 -2.69
N GLY A 77 14.39 20.86 -1.93
CA GLY A 77 13.03 21.27 -1.55
C GLY A 77 12.99 22.60 -0.81
N PHE A 78 13.98 22.84 0.07
CA PHE A 78 14.14 24.11 0.79
C PHE A 78 14.47 25.26 -0.16
N ILE A 79 15.45 25.11 -1.06
CA ILE A 79 15.80 26.12 -2.06
C ILE A 79 14.60 26.45 -2.95
N VAL A 80 13.90 25.43 -3.46
CA VAL A 80 12.69 25.63 -4.26
C VAL A 80 11.59 26.30 -3.44
N GLY A 81 11.49 25.99 -2.14
CA GLY A 81 10.61 26.66 -1.19
C GLY A 81 10.90 28.15 -1.04
N LEU A 82 12.17 28.58 -1.08
CA LEU A 82 12.53 30.00 -1.06
C LEU A 82 11.98 30.74 -2.29
N LEU A 83 11.92 30.06 -3.44
CA LEU A 83 11.42 30.61 -4.70
C LEU A 83 9.89 30.48 -4.85
N LYS A 84 9.28 29.45 -4.27
CA LYS A 84 7.84 29.14 -4.40
C LYS A 84 7.18 28.95 -3.03
N LYS A 85 6.30 29.89 -2.65
CA LYS A 85 5.53 29.85 -1.39
C LYS A 85 4.73 28.55 -1.18
N SER A 86 4.11 27.99 -2.23
CA SER A 86 3.32 26.74 -2.13
C SER A 86 4.19 25.54 -1.70
N VAL A 87 5.44 25.48 -2.18
CA VAL A 87 6.41 24.45 -1.78
C VAL A 87 6.88 24.68 -0.36
N PHE A 88 7.13 25.94 0.03
CA PHE A 88 7.54 26.29 1.39
C PHE A 88 6.51 25.89 2.46
N ILE A 89 5.22 26.12 2.18
CA ILE A 89 4.14 25.75 3.10
C ILE A 89 4.07 24.22 3.28
N LYS A 90 4.15 23.45 2.18
CA LYS A 90 4.19 21.98 2.24
C LYS A 90 5.43 21.48 2.99
N LEU A 91 6.59 22.05 2.70
CA LEU A 91 7.85 21.67 3.34
C LEU A 91 7.80 21.94 4.84
N ARG A 92 7.29 23.11 5.26
CA ARG A 92 7.14 23.45 6.67
C ARG A 92 6.28 22.42 7.42
N HIS A 93 5.18 21.97 6.82
CA HIS A 93 4.31 20.97 7.45
C HIS A 93 5.01 19.61 7.58
N LEU A 94 5.84 19.23 6.61
CA LEU A 94 6.56 17.95 6.60
C LEU A 94 7.90 17.98 7.35
N ALA A 95 8.48 19.15 7.59
CA ALA A 95 9.81 19.29 8.18
C ALA A 95 9.95 18.71 9.60
N PRO A 96 8.98 18.87 10.53
CA PRO A 96 9.03 18.19 11.83
C PRO A 96 9.06 16.67 11.70
N PHE A 97 8.29 16.11 10.76
CA PHE A 97 8.28 14.67 10.48
C PHE A 97 9.64 14.19 9.96
N TYR A 98 10.25 14.88 8.99
CA TYR A 98 11.58 14.52 8.50
C TYR A 98 12.67 14.65 9.56
N THR A 99 12.58 15.67 10.42
CA THR A 99 13.51 15.85 11.55
C THR A 99 13.41 14.67 12.52
N PHE A 100 12.18 14.26 12.84
CA PHE A 100 11.92 13.09 13.68
C PHE A 100 12.43 11.79 13.03
N VAL A 101 12.27 11.62 11.71
CA VAL A 101 12.82 10.47 10.97
C VAL A 101 14.35 10.40 11.07
N PHE A 102 15.06 11.50 10.83
CA PHE A 102 16.52 11.52 11.00
C PHE A 102 16.93 11.24 12.45
N PHE A 103 16.22 11.80 13.42
CA PHE A 103 16.48 11.51 14.83
C PHE A 103 16.32 10.02 15.14
N LEU A 104 15.26 9.37 14.65
CA LEU A 104 15.08 7.92 14.81
C LEU A 104 16.19 7.11 14.14
N LEU A 105 16.66 7.54 12.96
CA LEU A 105 17.77 6.89 12.26
C LEU A 105 19.07 6.96 13.07
N ILE A 106 19.38 8.12 13.65
CA ILE A 106 20.55 8.30 14.54
C ILE A 106 20.43 7.40 15.76
N VAL A 107 19.28 7.42 16.44
CA VAL A 107 19.05 6.58 17.62
C VAL A 107 19.21 5.10 17.28
N TYR A 108 18.68 4.67 16.13
CA TYR A 108 18.78 3.28 15.70
C TYR A 108 20.22 2.87 15.34
N ASP A 109 20.98 3.70 14.60
CA ASP A 109 22.39 3.40 14.27
C ASP A 109 23.25 3.36 15.54
N CYS A 110 23.03 4.30 16.46
CA CYS A 110 23.72 4.34 17.74
C CYS A 110 23.44 3.07 18.58
N LEU A 111 22.18 2.63 18.65
CA LEU A 111 21.79 1.41 19.39
C LEU A 111 22.31 0.12 18.75
N THR A 112 22.50 0.10 17.43
CA THR A 112 22.90 -1.10 16.66
C THR A 112 24.40 -1.10 16.35
N LEU A 113 24.84 -0.27 15.41
CA LEU A 113 26.20 -0.23 14.87
C LEU A 113 27.23 0.25 15.91
N LYS A 114 26.89 1.30 16.67
CA LYS A 114 27.86 1.99 17.55
C LYS A 114 27.98 1.39 18.95
N THR A 115 26.86 1.12 19.62
CA THR A 115 26.87 0.62 21.02
C THR A 115 26.69 -0.88 21.14
N GLY A 116 26.08 -1.53 20.14
CA GLY A 116 25.81 -2.97 20.18
C GLY A 116 24.79 -3.39 21.25
N ILE A 117 23.97 -2.47 21.76
CA ILE A 117 22.87 -2.77 22.69
C ILE A 117 21.83 -3.64 21.97
N LEU A 118 21.49 -3.27 20.73
CA LEU A 118 20.66 -4.07 19.84
C LEU A 118 21.57 -4.99 19.01
N MET A 119 21.58 -6.26 19.39
CA MET A 119 22.52 -7.24 18.84
C MET A 119 21.99 -7.89 17.55
N MET A 120 22.90 -8.16 16.59
CA MET A 120 22.66 -9.16 15.56
C MET A 120 22.47 -10.53 16.23
N PRO A 121 21.57 -11.40 15.74
CA PRO A 121 20.87 -11.35 14.46
C PRO A 121 19.58 -10.51 14.39
N TYR A 122 19.03 -10.10 15.52
CA TYR A 122 17.65 -9.59 15.58
C TYR A 122 17.50 -8.21 14.96
N PHE A 123 18.50 -7.35 15.15
CA PHE A 123 18.48 -5.95 14.71
C PHE A 123 19.70 -5.64 13.83
N PRO A 124 19.62 -5.87 12.51
CA PRO A 124 20.67 -5.41 11.60
C PRO A 124 20.66 -3.87 11.52
N TRP A 125 21.84 -3.27 11.48
CA TRP A 125 21.97 -1.84 11.27
C TRP A 125 21.61 -1.46 9.83
N VAL A 126 21.26 -0.18 9.61
CA VAL A 126 20.68 0.29 8.34
C VAL A 126 21.65 0.12 7.18
N ASP A 127 22.96 0.31 7.40
CA ASP A 127 23.96 0.09 6.35
C ASP A 127 23.97 -1.35 5.83
N GLN A 128 23.90 -2.35 6.72
CA GLN A 128 23.88 -3.75 6.31
C GLN A 128 22.62 -4.08 5.51
N LEU A 129 21.48 -3.50 5.88
CA LEU A 129 20.21 -3.65 5.16
C LEU A 129 20.29 -3.06 3.75
N LEU A 130 20.77 -1.82 3.63
CA LEU A 130 20.93 -1.15 2.34
C LEU A 130 21.93 -1.89 1.45
N ASN A 131 23.04 -2.36 2.02
CA ASN A 131 24.03 -3.14 1.30
C ASN A 131 23.44 -4.48 0.82
N ALA A 132 22.63 -5.15 1.64
CA ALA A 132 21.92 -6.36 1.22
C ALA A 132 20.98 -6.10 0.04
N ILE A 133 20.20 -5.01 0.07
CA ILE A 133 19.33 -4.61 -1.05
C ILE A 133 20.14 -4.37 -2.32
N ILE A 134 21.26 -3.65 -2.23
CA ILE A 134 22.10 -3.29 -3.39
C ILE A 134 22.76 -4.54 -3.98
N ASN A 135 23.34 -5.41 -3.15
CA ASN A 135 24.07 -6.60 -3.62
C ASN A 135 23.12 -7.66 -4.18
N GLU A 136 21.96 -7.86 -3.56
CA GLU A 136 21.00 -8.88 -3.96
C GLU A 136 19.93 -8.36 -4.93
N ARG A 137 20.08 -7.12 -5.43
CA ARG A 137 19.05 -6.42 -6.23
C ARG A 137 18.49 -7.24 -7.40
N VAL A 138 19.34 -8.01 -8.08
CA VAL A 138 18.92 -8.82 -9.24
C VAL A 138 18.00 -9.96 -8.77
N TYR A 139 18.44 -10.70 -7.75
CA TYR A 139 17.68 -11.81 -7.19
C TYR A 139 16.37 -11.34 -6.53
N LEU A 140 16.42 -10.21 -5.82
CA LEU A 140 15.24 -9.58 -5.21
C LEU A 140 14.24 -9.09 -6.26
N PHE A 141 14.71 -8.58 -7.39
CA PHE A 141 13.85 -8.18 -8.51
C PHE A 141 13.16 -9.38 -9.16
N ASP A 142 13.88 -10.50 -9.34
CA ASP A 142 13.30 -11.73 -9.85
C ASP A 142 12.24 -12.29 -8.89
N CYS A 143 12.54 -12.32 -7.58
CA CYS A 143 11.57 -12.70 -6.56
C CYS A 143 10.34 -11.78 -6.57
N ALA A 144 10.53 -10.47 -6.66
CA ALA A 144 9.44 -9.51 -6.73
C ALA A 144 8.54 -9.73 -7.96
N LYS A 145 9.13 -10.05 -9.12
CA LYS A 145 8.40 -10.40 -10.33
C LYS A 145 7.55 -11.66 -10.13
N HIS A 146 8.12 -12.72 -9.55
CA HIS A 146 7.36 -13.94 -9.24
C HIS A 146 6.18 -13.66 -8.30
N SER A 147 6.39 -12.85 -7.25
CA SER A 147 5.34 -12.43 -6.34
C SER A 147 4.22 -11.66 -7.01
N LEU A 148 4.55 -10.73 -7.91
CA LEU A 148 3.55 -9.97 -8.66
C LEU A 148 2.75 -10.85 -9.61
N ILE A 149 3.40 -11.79 -10.31
CA ILE A 149 2.71 -12.75 -11.19
C ILE A 149 1.70 -13.57 -10.38
N LEU A 150 2.16 -14.14 -9.26
CA LEU A 150 1.33 -14.98 -8.41
C LEU A 150 0.16 -14.20 -7.80
N LEU A 151 0.42 -12.98 -7.32
CA LEU A 151 -0.58 -12.06 -6.78
C LEU A 151 -1.66 -11.76 -7.82
N PHE A 152 -1.29 -11.30 -9.01
CA PHE A 152 -2.27 -10.89 -10.01
C PHE A 152 -3.02 -12.07 -10.63
N MET A 153 -2.39 -13.22 -10.83
CA MET A 153 -3.10 -14.42 -11.29
C MET A 153 -4.16 -14.88 -10.27
N GLY A 154 -3.81 -14.96 -9.00
CA GLY A 154 -4.77 -15.26 -7.93
C GLY A 154 -5.85 -14.19 -7.78
N TYR A 155 -5.45 -12.92 -7.82
CA TYR A 155 -6.38 -11.81 -7.68
C TYR A 155 -7.41 -11.74 -8.81
N PHE A 156 -6.99 -11.79 -10.07
CA PHE A 156 -7.93 -11.70 -11.18
C PHE A 156 -8.82 -12.94 -11.29
N SER A 157 -8.30 -14.13 -11.03
CA SER A 157 -9.13 -15.34 -11.01
C SER A 157 -10.18 -15.29 -9.90
N GLY A 158 -9.79 -14.93 -8.68
CA GLY A 158 -10.71 -14.75 -7.55
C GLY A 158 -11.72 -13.63 -7.78
N ALA A 159 -11.30 -12.50 -8.34
CA ALA A 159 -12.17 -11.38 -8.68
C ALA A 159 -13.21 -11.77 -9.73
N ILE A 160 -12.81 -12.42 -10.83
CA ILE A 160 -13.74 -12.85 -11.89
C ILE A 160 -14.79 -13.80 -11.32
N VAL A 161 -14.36 -14.85 -10.60
CA VAL A 161 -15.29 -15.80 -9.98
C VAL A 161 -16.16 -15.11 -8.92
N GLY A 162 -15.59 -14.18 -8.16
CA GLY A 162 -16.28 -13.41 -7.13
C GLY A 162 -17.38 -12.53 -7.69
N LEU A 163 -17.10 -11.81 -8.78
CA LEU A 163 -18.08 -10.97 -9.47
C LEU A 163 -19.18 -11.82 -10.09
N ILE A 164 -18.84 -12.91 -10.77
CA ILE A 164 -19.83 -13.82 -11.38
C ILE A 164 -20.76 -14.40 -10.32
N THR A 165 -20.19 -14.97 -9.25
CA THR A 165 -20.98 -15.54 -8.15
C THR A 165 -21.79 -14.48 -7.41
N GLY A 166 -21.24 -13.29 -7.21
CA GLY A 166 -21.89 -12.18 -6.53
C GLY A 166 -23.08 -11.64 -7.32
N ILE A 167 -22.93 -11.48 -8.64
CA ILE A 167 -24.03 -11.07 -9.53
C ILE A 167 -25.13 -12.14 -9.54
N ALA A 168 -24.75 -13.42 -9.66
CA ALA A 168 -25.69 -14.53 -9.70
C ALA A 168 -26.51 -14.64 -8.39
N CYS A 169 -25.85 -14.53 -7.23
CA CYS A 169 -26.51 -14.59 -5.93
C CYS A 169 -27.33 -13.32 -5.63
N GLY A 170 -26.83 -12.14 -5.98
CA GLY A 170 -27.54 -10.88 -5.77
C GLY A 170 -28.85 -10.80 -6.56
N TYR A 171 -28.85 -11.29 -7.80
CA TYR A 171 -30.05 -11.23 -8.64
C TYR A 171 -31.01 -12.40 -8.43
N ASN A 172 -30.51 -13.62 -8.16
CA ASN A 172 -31.34 -14.82 -8.07
C ASN A 172 -31.37 -15.41 -6.65
N LYS A 173 -32.53 -15.27 -5.98
CA LYS A 173 -32.77 -15.82 -4.64
C LYS A 173 -32.54 -17.34 -4.54
N LYS A 174 -32.82 -18.11 -5.60
CA LYS A 174 -32.58 -19.56 -5.60
C LYS A 174 -31.08 -19.87 -5.58
N ILE A 175 -30.28 -19.16 -6.37
CA ILE A 175 -28.82 -19.33 -6.38
C ILE A 175 -28.25 -18.93 -5.02
N ASN A 176 -28.71 -17.81 -4.47
CA ASN A 176 -28.28 -17.36 -3.14
C ASN A 176 -28.61 -18.38 -2.05
N TYR A 177 -29.78 -19.03 -2.10
CA TYR A 177 -30.17 -20.06 -1.13
C TYR A 177 -29.15 -21.22 -1.07
N TRP A 178 -28.69 -21.70 -2.23
CA TRP A 178 -27.73 -22.80 -2.31
C TRP A 178 -26.28 -22.38 -2.04
N ILE A 179 -25.88 -21.16 -2.44
CA ILE A 179 -24.49 -20.68 -2.30
C ILE A 179 -24.23 -20.06 -0.92
N SER A 180 -25.24 -19.46 -0.28
CA SER A 180 -25.13 -18.83 1.04
C SER A 180 -24.48 -19.71 2.13
N PRO A 181 -24.80 -21.00 2.30
CA PRO A 181 -24.13 -21.83 3.30
C PRO A 181 -22.62 -21.98 3.02
N PHE A 182 -22.22 -22.14 1.75
CA PHE A 182 -20.80 -22.19 1.38
C PHE A 182 -20.09 -20.86 1.64
N MET A 183 -20.75 -19.74 1.35
CA MET A 183 -20.21 -18.41 1.65
C MET A 183 -20.03 -18.18 3.14
N LYS A 184 -20.98 -18.63 3.98
CA LYS A 184 -20.86 -18.53 5.44
C LYS A 184 -19.71 -19.39 5.97
N LEU A 185 -19.55 -20.60 5.44
CA LEU A 185 -18.49 -21.53 5.83
C LEU A 185 -17.11 -21.01 5.40
N LEU A 186 -16.95 -20.71 4.11
CA LEU A 186 -15.68 -20.26 3.53
C LEU A 186 -15.33 -18.83 3.95
N GLY A 187 -16.32 -18.00 4.26
CA GLY A 187 -16.13 -16.62 4.70
C GLY A 187 -15.75 -16.46 6.16
N ALA A 188 -16.08 -17.44 7.01
CA ALA A 188 -15.70 -17.43 8.43
C ALA A 188 -14.23 -17.82 8.66
N ILE A 189 -13.65 -18.58 7.73
CA ILE A 189 -12.30 -19.13 7.85
C ILE A 189 -11.37 -18.36 6.92
N PRO A 190 -10.24 -17.80 7.41
CA PRO A 190 -9.25 -17.17 6.55
C PRO A 190 -8.81 -18.10 5.41
N SER A 191 -8.61 -17.56 4.21
CA SER A 191 -8.21 -18.37 3.06
C SER A 191 -6.89 -19.12 3.30
N THR A 192 -5.99 -18.53 4.09
CA THR A 192 -4.70 -19.10 4.47
C THR A 192 -4.80 -20.36 5.32
N THR A 193 -5.90 -20.59 6.05
CA THR A 193 -6.10 -21.80 6.84
C THR A 193 -6.24 -23.04 5.95
N TRP A 194 -6.71 -22.88 4.71
CA TRP A 194 -6.88 -23.98 3.76
C TRP A 194 -5.58 -24.43 3.10
N LEU A 195 -4.47 -23.73 3.36
CA LEU A 195 -3.19 -23.96 2.70
C LEU A 195 -2.70 -25.40 2.79
N PRO A 196 -2.68 -26.10 3.95
CA PRO A 196 -2.16 -27.46 4.01
C PRO A 196 -2.95 -28.43 3.13
N ILE A 197 -4.28 -28.33 3.16
CA ILE A 197 -5.17 -29.19 2.36
C ILE A 197 -4.95 -28.91 0.88
N VAL A 198 -4.89 -27.63 0.49
CA VAL A 198 -4.68 -27.24 -0.90
C VAL A 198 -3.31 -27.67 -1.41
N MET A 199 -2.26 -27.58 -0.59
CA MET A 199 -0.91 -28.00 -0.99
C MET A 199 -0.79 -29.51 -1.20
N VAL A 200 -1.56 -30.32 -0.45
CA VAL A 200 -1.61 -31.78 -0.65
C VAL A 200 -2.42 -32.16 -1.89
N LEU A 201 -3.53 -31.44 -2.15
CA LEU A 201 -4.44 -31.76 -3.25
C LEU A 201 -4.03 -31.12 -4.59
N ALA A 202 -3.26 -30.03 -4.56
CA ALA A 202 -2.88 -29.31 -5.76
C ALA A 202 -1.84 -30.10 -6.57
N ALA A 203 -2.09 -30.22 -7.87
CA ALA A 203 -1.12 -30.82 -8.80
C ALA A 203 0.20 -30.04 -8.89
N SER A 204 0.23 -28.78 -8.44
CA SER A 204 1.43 -27.94 -8.38
C SER A 204 1.29 -26.88 -7.29
N LEU A 205 2.36 -26.68 -6.54
CA LEU A 205 2.53 -25.64 -5.51
C LEU A 205 2.12 -24.24 -6.02
N PHE A 206 2.49 -23.93 -7.27
CA PHE A 206 2.11 -22.68 -7.93
C PHE A 206 0.59 -22.54 -8.09
N LYS A 207 -0.08 -23.58 -8.59
CA LYS A 207 -1.55 -23.57 -8.78
C LYS A 207 -2.30 -23.54 -7.45
N GLY A 208 -1.80 -24.26 -6.44
CA GLY A 208 -2.36 -24.24 -5.10
C GLY A 208 -2.31 -22.84 -4.48
N SER A 209 -1.19 -22.14 -4.63
CA SER A 209 -1.03 -20.77 -4.16
C SER A 209 -1.98 -19.79 -4.86
N ILE A 210 -2.12 -19.90 -6.19
CA ILE A 210 -3.11 -19.11 -6.95
C ILE A 210 -4.52 -19.35 -6.40
N PHE A 211 -4.88 -20.61 -6.11
CA PHE A 211 -6.19 -20.95 -5.57
C PHE A 211 -6.45 -20.32 -4.19
N ILE A 212 -5.47 -20.34 -3.29
CA ILE A 212 -5.62 -19.72 -1.95
C ILE A 212 -5.79 -18.21 -2.05
N ILE A 213 -5.02 -17.55 -2.92
CA ILE A 213 -5.17 -16.11 -3.18
C ILE A 213 -6.55 -15.84 -3.77
N ALA A 214 -6.96 -16.63 -4.77
CA ALA A 214 -8.26 -16.50 -5.41
C ALA A 214 -9.42 -16.67 -4.43
N LEU A 215 -9.32 -17.63 -3.50
CA LEU A 215 -10.32 -17.87 -2.46
C LEU A 215 -10.41 -16.69 -1.48
N GLY A 216 -9.28 -16.08 -1.11
CA GLY A 216 -9.24 -14.88 -0.28
C GLY A 216 -9.86 -13.65 -0.95
N VAL A 217 -9.74 -13.53 -2.27
CA VAL A 217 -10.35 -12.44 -3.06
C VAL A 217 -11.82 -12.69 -3.34
N TRP A 218 -12.18 -13.94 -3.62
CA TRP A 218 -13.52 -14.36 -4.01
C TRP A 218 -14.56 -13.89 -2.99
N TYR A 219 -14.37 -14.22 -1.71
CA TYR A 219 -15.36 -13.94 -0.66
C TYR A 219 -15.74 -12.45 -0.52
N PRO A 220 -14.80 -11.51 -0.27
CA PRO A 220 -15.14 -10.10 -0.12
C PRO A 220 -15.73 -9.50 -1.41
N VAL A 221 -15.28 -9.96 -2.58
CA VAL A 221 -15.82 -9.51 -3.87
C VAL A 221 -17.27 -9.99 -4.06
N THR A 222 -17.55 -11.26 -3.81
CA THR A 222 -18.91 -11.83 -3.89
C THR A 222 -19.84 -11.11 -2.93
N MET A 223 -19.45 -10.96 -1.65
CA MET A 223 -20.28 -10.33 -0.63
C MET A 223 -20.58 -8.87 -0.92
N ALA A 224 -19.58 -8.09 -1.32
CA ALA A 224 -19.79 -6.68 -1.66
C ALA A 224 -20.68 -6.53 -2.91
N THR A 225 -20.53 -7.43 -3.89
CA THR A 225 -21.37 -7.44 -5.10
C THR A 225 -22.83 -7.78 -4.76
N ILE A 226 -23.09 -8.78 -3.93
CA ILE A 226 -24.44 -9.13 -3.46
C ILE A 226 -25.07 -7.94 -2.74
N THR A 227 -24.31 -7.32 -1.83
CA THR A 227 -24.77 -6.15 -1.07
C THR A 227 -25.08 -4.99 -2.01
N GLY A 228 -24.23 -4.74 -3.00
CA GLY A 228 -24.42 -3.70 -3.99
C GLY A 228 -25.69 -3.88 -4.82
N ILE A 229 -26.01 -5.12 -5.21
CA ILE A 229 -27.22 -5.41 -5.97
C ILE A 229 -28.47 -5.32 -5.08
N ASN A 230 -28.40 -5.84 -3.85
CA ASN A 230 -29.55 -5.84 -2.93
C ASN A 230 -29.92 -4.44 -2.41
N ASN A 231 -28.98 -3.49 -2.41
CA ASN A 231 -29.21 -2.11 -1.98
C ASN A 231 -29.88 -1.23 -3.04
N ILE A 232 -30.09 -1.75 -4.26
CA ILE A 232 -30.75 -1.01 -5.32
C ILE A 232 -32.25 -0.92 -5.02
N ASP A 233 -32.82 0.28 -5.09
CA ASP A 233 -34.24 0.48 -4.89
C ASP A 233 -35.05 -0.32 -5.94
N LYS A 234 -36.07 -1.03 -5.47
CA LYS A 234 -36.97 -1.83 -6.29
C LYS A 234 -37.68 -0.97 -7.35
N SER A 235 -37.89 0.31 -7.07
CA SER A 235 -38.50 1.28 -7.99
C SER A 235 -37.78 1.33 -9.35
N TYR A 236 -36.45 1.23 -9.38
CA TYR A 236 -35.68 1.20 -10.64
C TYR A 236 -35.99 -0.04 -11.48
N TYR A 237 -36.12 -1.21 -10.83
CA TYR A 237 -36.46 -2.45 -11.51
C TYR A 237 -37.91 -2.45 -12.02
N GLU A 238 -38.84 -1.90 -11.24
CA GLU A 238 -40.25 -1.78 -11.63
C GLU A 238 -40.43 -0.82 -12.80
N ALA A 239 -39.84 0.36 -12.74
CA ALA A 239 -39.88 1.35 -13.84
C ALA A 239 -39.27 0.81 -15.14
N ALA A 240 -38.18 0.05 -15.08
CA ALA A 240 -37.62 -0.55 -16.28
C ALA A 240 -38.50 -1.66 -16.86
N LYS A 241 -39.17 -2.45 -16.00
CA LYS A 241 -40.11 -3.49 -16.45
C LYS A 241 -41.36 -2.89 -17.10
N THR A 242 -41.89 -1.75 -16.61
CA THR A 242 -43.02 -1.07 -17.25
C THR A 242 -42.66 -0.53 -18.62
N LEU A 243 -41.39 -0.15 -18.85
CA LEU A 243 -40.84 0.21 -20.16
C LEU A 243 -40.50 -1.00 -21.06
N GLY A 244 -40.82 -2.23 -20.65
CA GLY A 244 -40.60 -3.45 -21.43
C GLY A 244 -39.19 -4.02 -21.37
N ALA A 245 -38.38 -3.66 -20.36
CA ALA A 245 -37.03 -4.19 -20.23
C ALA A 245 -37.01 -5.70 -19.94
N LYS A 246 -36.18 -6.44 -20.68
CA LYS A 246 -35.89 -7.86 -20.46
C LYS A 246 -34.98 -8.05 -19.23
N ASN A 247 -34.99 -9.24 -18.63
CA ASN A 247 -34.16 -9.58 -17.46
C ASN A 247 -32.66 -9.31 -17.67
N SER A 248 -32.12 -9.56 -18.86
CA SER A 248 -30.71 -9.24 -19.18
C SER A 248 -30.46 -7.73 -19.14
N GLN A 249 -31.40 -6.92 -19.60
CA GLN A 249 -31.31 -5.46 -19.56
C GLN A 249 -31.37 -4.96 -18.11
N LEU A 250 -32.19 -5.56 -17.25
CA LEU A 250 -32.21 -5.23 -15.82
C LEU A 250 -30.85 -5.49 -15.15
N ILE A 251 -30.16 -6.57 -15.52
CA ILE A 251 -28.84 -6.89 -14.96
C ILE A 251 -27.77 -5.92 -15.50
N PHE A 252 -27.61 -5.82 -16.81
CA PHE A 252 -26.50 -5.08 -17.42
C PHE A 252 -26.69 -3.56 -17.41
N ARG A 253 -27.93 -3.05 -17.39
CA ARG A 253 -28.20 -1.60 -17.43
C ARG A 253 -28.57 -0.99 -16.09
N ILE A 254 -28.97 -1.79 -15.09
CA ILE A 254 -29.41 -1.28 -13.79
C ILE A 254 -28.58 -1.91 -12.67
N ALA A 255 -28.61 -3.24 -12.54
CA ALA A 255 -27.98 -3.93 -11.43
C ALA A 255 -26.46 -3.71 -11.38
N ILE A 256 -25.76 -4.02 -12.49
CA ILE A 256 -24.29 -3.91 -12.54
C ILE A 256 -23.87 -2.44 -12.39
N PRO A 257 -24.36 -1.46 -13.20
CA PRO A 257 -23.91 -0.07 -13.08
C PRO A 257 -24.12 0.53 -11.68
N SER A 258 -25.26 0.23 -11.04
CA SER A 258 -25.58 0.74 -9.70
C SER A 258 -24.77 0.06 -8.61
N ALA A 259 -24.35 -1.20 -8.82
CA ALA A 259 -23.54 -1.96 -7.88
C ALA A 259 -22.02 -1.73 -8.02
N ILE A 260 -21.53 -1.09 -9.09
CA ILE A 260 -20.09 -0.80 -9.33
C ILE A 260 -19.37 -0.25 -8.09
N PRO A 261 -19.91 0.73 -7.34
CA PRO A 261 -19.23 1.26 -6.16
C PRO A 261 -18.94 0.21 -5.09
N ASN A 262 -19.93 -0.64 -4.82
CA ASN A 262 -19.81 -1.75 -3.88
C ASN A 262 -18.90 -2.85 -4.43
N MET A 263 -19.00 -3.18 -5.73
CA MET A 263 -18.11 -4.14 -6.38
C MET A 263 -16.64 -3.69 -6.28
N LEU A 264 -16.35 -2.40 -6.53
CA LEU A 264 -15.01 -1.84 -6.37
C LEU A 264 -14.55 -1.82 -4.91
N GLN A 265 -15.45 -1.60 -3.96
CA GLN A 265 -15.13 -1.73 -2.54
C GLN A 265 -14.74 -3.17 -2.20
N GLY A 266 -15.49 -4.16 -2.69
CA GLY A 266 -15.16 -5.58 -2.56
C GLY A 266 -13.83 -5.93 -3.19
N LEU A 267 -13.52 -5.39 -4.37
CA LEU A 267 -12.23 -5.54 -5.03
C LEU A 267 -11.08 -4.91 -4.22
N THR A 268 -11.28 -3.74 -3.58
CA THR A 268 -10.29 -3.15 -2.66
C THR A 268 -10.00 -4.06 -1.47
N THR A 269 -11.05 -4.54 -0.81
CA THR A 269 -10.90 -5.47 0.33
C THR A 269 -10.28 -6.79 -0.13
N GLY A 270 -10.66 -7.28 -1.32
CA GLY A 270 -10.06 -8.43 -1.98
C GLY A 270 -8.56 -8.24 -2.20
N MET A 271 -8.11 -7.08 -2.68
CA MET A 271 -6.68 -6.81 -2.90
C MET A 271 -5.90 -6.91 -1.59
N SER A 272 -6.45 -6.36 -0.49
CA SER A 272 -5.83 -6.46 0.83
C SER A 272 -5.71 -7.93 1.28
N SER A 273 -6.79 -8.71 1.10
CA SER A 273 -6.78 -10.15 1.40
C SER A 273 -5.82 -10.94 0.50
N ALA A 274 -5.67 -10.54 -0.77
CA ALA A 274 -4.77 -11.18 -1.73
C ALA A 274 -3.31 -11.02 -1.30
N CYS A 275 -2.91 -9.82 -0.86
CA CYS A 275 -1.57 -9.55 -0.36
C CYS A 275 -1.24 -10.40 0.88
N THR A 276 -2.18 -10.53 1.83
CA THR A 276 -1.99 -11.39 3.01
C THR A 276 -1.92 -12.87 2.64
N ALA A 277 -2.81 -13.33 1.75
CA ALA A 277 -2.81 -14.71 1.29
C ALA A 277 -1.55 -15.06 0.49
N LEU A 278 -1.06 -14.14 -0.36
CA LEU A 278 0.18 -14.28 -1.12
C LEU A 278 1.36 -14.51 -0.18
N LEU A 279 1.52 -13.65 0.83
CA LEU A 279 2.65 -13.74 1.75
C LEU A 279 2.72 -15.13 2.41
N VAL A 280 1.58 -15.61 2.91
CA VAL A 280 1.51 -16.93 3.56
C VAL A 280 1.73 -18.06 2.55
N ALA A 281 1.17 -17.95 1.34
CA ALA A 281 1.33 -18.94 0.29
C ALA A 281 2.78 -19.07 -0.19
N GLU A 282 3.49 -17.96 -0.38
CA GLU A 282 4.90 -17.97 -0.76
C GLU A 282 5.81 -18.50 0.36
N MET A 283 5.51 -18.15 1.62
CA MET A 283 6.34 -18.59 2.75
C MET A 283 6.31 -20.10 2.98
N LEU A 284 5.21 -20.76 2.61
CA LEU A 284 4.97 -22.17 2.95
C LEU A 284 4.76 -23.08 1.73
N GLY A 285 4.53 -22.51 0.55
CA GLY A 285 3.87 -23.23 -0.53
C GLY A 285 4.41 -22.98 -1.93
N VAL A 286 5.41 -22.14 -2.16
CA VAL A 286 6.09 -22.01 -3.47
C VAL A 286 7.59 -21.86 -3.27
N GLU A 287 8.39 -22.37 -4.19
CA GLU A 287 9.86 -22.25 -4.18
C GLU A 287 10.38 -20.97 -4.85
N SER A 288 9.54 -19.94 -4.97
CA SER A 288 9.92 -18.65 -5.57
C SER A 288 9.04 -17.52 -5.03
N GLY A 289 9.55 -16.30 -5.05
CA GLY A 289 8.87 -15.11 -4.53
C GLY A 289 9.56 -14.51 -3.31
N LEU A 290 9.16 -13.30 -2.93
CA LEU A 290 9.72 -12.57 -1.80
C LEU A 290 9.40 -13.26 -0.46
N GLY A 291 8.21 -13.81 -0.29
CA GLY A 291 7.84 -14.58 0.91
C GLY A 291 8.69 -15.84 1.08
N TRP A 292 8.95 -16.56 0.00
CA TRP A 292 9.86 -17.71 0.00
C TRP A 292 11.29 -17.29 0.35
N TYR A 293 11.78 -16.22 -0.28
CA TYR A 293 13.13 -15.70 -0.03
C TYR A 293 13.32 -15.27 1.44
N ILE A 294 12.30 -14.68 2.07
CA ILE A 294 12.31 -14.36 3.50
C ILE A 294 12.54 -15.64 4.33
N THR A 295 11.75 -16.69 4.10
CA THR A 295 11.90 -17.98 4.82
C THR A 295 13.25 -18.63 4.54
N TRP A 296 13.74 -18.54 3.31
CA TRP A 296 15.04 -19.07 2.92
C TRP A 296 16.18 -18.36 3.66
N GLN A 297 16.29 -17.03 3.56
CA GLN A 297 17.35 -16.27 4.22
C GLN A 297 17.27 -16.37 5.76
N LYS A 298 16.06 -16.48 6.31
CA LYS A 298 15.86 -16.77 7.74
C LYS A 298 16.50 -18.11 8.14
N SER A 299 16.34 -19.14 7.31
CA SER A 299 16.87 -20.48 7.58
C SER A 299 18.41 -20.51 7.55
N TRP A 300 19.03 -19.64 6.76
CA TRP A 300 20.49 -19.45 6.70
C TRP A 300 21.03 -18.41 7.68
N ALA A 301 20.20 -17.92 8.61
CA ALA A 301 20.55 -16.86 9.56
C ALA A 301 21.08 -15.58 8.90
N GLN A 302 20.70 -15.31 7.64
CA GLN A 302 21.07 -14.11 6.88
C GLN A 302 20.00 -13.03 7.08
N PHE A 303 19.88 -12.54 8.31
CA PHE A 303 18.78 -11.65 8.70
C PHE A 303 18.78 -10.31 7.95
N ALA A 304 19.94 -9.74 7.62
CA ALA A 304 20.00 -8.51 6.82
C ALA A 304 19.31 -8.68 5.44
N LYS A 305 19.52 -9.83 4.78
CA LYS A 305 18.87 -10.17 3.50
C LYS A 305 17.38 -10.45 3.68
N MET A 306 17.00 -11.14 4.76
CA MET A 306 15.60 -11.37 5.12
C MET A 306 14.84 -10.04 5.29
N TYR A 307 15.37 -9.11 6.08
CA TYR A 307 14.75 -7.79 6.29
C TYR A 307 14.75 -6.93 5.03
N ALA A 308 15.78 -7.01 4.19
CA ALA A 308 15.79 -6.37 2.87
C ALA A 308 14.59 -6.80 2.01
N ALA A 309 14.29 -8.11 1.97
CA ALA A 309 13.13 -8.62 1.25
C ALA A 309 11.79 -8.19 1.88
N ILE A 310 11.70 -8.13 3.22
CA ILE A 310 10.52 -7.59 3.93
C ILE A 310 10.24 -6.14 3.52
N ILE A 311 11.27 -5.29 3.47
CA ILE A 311 11.13 -3.90 3.05
C ILE A 311 10.60 -3.83 1.60
N ILE A 312 11.17 -4.63 0.70
CA ILE A 312 10.79 -4.64 -0.71
C ILE A 312 9.34 -5.11 -0.90
N ILE A 313 8.91 -6.19 -0.24
CA ILE A 313 7.51 -6.65 -0.35
C ILE A 313 6.53 -5.61 0.23
N CYS A 314 6.88 -4.93 1.33
CA CYS A 314 6.08 -3.83 1.87
C CYS A 314 5.94 -2.68 0.87
N LEU A 315 7.05 -2.25 0.24
CA LEU A 315 7.02 -1.20 -0.78
C LEU A 315 6.16 -1.59 -1.98
N ILE A 316 6.26 -2.85 -2.44
CA ILE A 316 5.44 -3.37 -3.54
C ILE A 316 3.96 -3.35 -3.16
N PHE A 317 3.58 -3.83 -1.98
CA PHE A 317 2.18 -3.84 -1.55
C PHE A 317 1.61 -2.44 -1.39
N VAL A 318 2.39 -1.49 -0.84
CA VAL A 318 2.00 -0.08 -0.79
C VAL A 318 1.78 0.46 -2.19
N LEU A 319 2.71 0.20 -3.11
CA LEU A 319 2.62 0.66 -4.50
C LEU A 319 1.38 0.07 -5.21
N VAL A 320 1.14 -1.24 -5.07
CA VAL A 320 -0.04 -1.91 -5.65
C VAL A 320 -1.33 -1.31 -5.09
N ASN A 321 -1.42 -1.09 -3.78
CA ASN A 321 -2.61 -0.49 -3.16
C ASN A 321 -2.83 0.96 -3.59
N VAL A 322 -1.76 1.76 -3.72
CA VAL A 322 -1.84 3.14 -4.22
C VAL A 322 -2.33 3.17 -5.67
N ILE A 323 -1.77 2.33 -6.54
CA ILE A 323 -2.21 2.22 -7.94
C ILE A 323 -3.68 1.80 -7.99
N PHE A 324 -4.08 0.82 -7.18
CA PHE A 324 -5.46 0.36 -7.11
C PHE A 324 -6.42 1.47 -6.65
N ALA A 325 -6.05 2.25 -5.64
CA ALA A 325 -6.83 3.38 -5.15
C ALA A 325 -6.97 4.49 -6.22
N LEU A 326 -5.92 4.76 -6.99
CA LEU A 326 -5.97 5.72 -8.11
C LEU A 326 -6.90 5.24 -9.23
N ILE A 327 -6.87 3.95 -9.56
CA ILE A 327 -7.79 3.35 -10.54
C ILE A 327 -9.23 3.48 -10.03
N LYS A 328 -9.50 3.11 -8.77
CA LYS A 328 -10.82 3.25 -8.14
C LYS A 328 -11.33 4.68 -8.22
N LYS A 329 -10.50 5.67 -7.86
CA LYS A 329 -10.86 7.10 -7.90
C LYS A 329 -11.21 7.58 -9.32
N ARG A 330 -10.48 7.08 -10.33
CA ARG A 330 -10.77 7.41 -11.74
C ARG A 330 -12.09 6.78 -12.21
N VAL A 331 -12.36 5.52 -11.87
CA VAL A 331 -13.58 4.81 -12.26
C VAL A 331 -14.82 5.40 -11.57
N LEU A 332 -14.70 5.81 -10.30
CA LEU A 332 -15.80 6.39 -9.51
C LEU A 332 -15.89 7.91 -9.59
N ARG A 333 -15.25 8.55 -10.57
CA ARG A 333 -15.28 10.02 -10.70
C ARG A 333 -16.70 10.59 -10.86
N TRP A 334 -17.64 9.79 -11.36
CA TRP A 334 -19.04 10.16 -11.55
C TRP A 334 -19.88 10.10 -10.27
N GLN A 335 -19.39 9.45 -9.19
CA GLN A 335 -20.05 9.47 -7.90
C GLN A 335 -19.55 10.66 -7.07
N GLU A 336 -20.41 11.64 -6.88
CA GLU A 336 -20.16 12.74 -5.94
C GLU A 336 -20.26 12.22 -4.49
N GLY A 337 -19.26 12.53 -3.65
CA GLY A 337 -19.35 12.38 -2.20
C GLY A 337 -18.82 11.10 -1.53
N VAL A 338 -18.31 10.10 -2.27
CA VAL A 338 -17.90 8.79 -1.68
C VAL A 338 -16.38 8.57 -1.60
N VAL A 339 -15.57 9.36 -2.31
CA VAL A 339 -14.10 9.20 -2.32
C VAL A 339 -13.44 10.43 -1.66
N GLN A 340 -13.31 10.39 -0.34
CA GLN A 340 -12.38 11.28 0.40
C GLN A 340 -11.03 10.59 0.61
#